data_AF-A0A562C6Y1-F1
#
_entry.id   AF-A0A562C6Y1-F1
#
_cell.length_a   1.000
_cell.length_b   1.000
_cell.length_c   1.000
_cell.angle_alpha   90.00
_cell.angle_beta   90.00
_cell.angle_gamma   90.00
#
_symmetry.space_group_name_H-M   'P 1'
#
loop_
_entity.id
_entity.type
_entity.pdbx_description
1 polymer ?
#
loop_
_entity_poly.entity_id
_entity_poly.type
_entity_poly.pdbx_seq_one_letter_code
_entity_poly.pdbx_strand_id
1 'polypeptide(L)' 'KLRDELLNREWFRSRAEAKVLIERWRQFYNEQRPHSAHGYKPPATVRRNWSEPDTIHPGLTA' A
#
# COMPACT_ATOMS: atom_id res chain seq x y z
N LYS A 1 -10.74 4.23 -1.49
CA LYS A 1 -9.46 4.83 -1.03
C LYS A 1 -8.84 5.66 -2.15
N LEU A 2 -8.19 5.10 -3.19
CA LEU A 2 -7.60 5.90 -4.28
C LEU A 2 -8.60 6.87 -4.93
N ARG A 3 -9.81 6.39 -5.27
CA ARG A 3 -10.86 7.24 -5.85
C ARG A 3 -11.22 8.41 -4.93
N ASP A 4 -11.55 8.12 -3.68
CA ASP A 4 -12.08 9.12 -2.72
C ASP A 4 -10.99 10.06 -2.16
N GLU A 5 -9.75 9.60 -2.11
CA GLU A 5 -8.63 10.30 -1.47
C GLU A 5 -7.75 11.05 -2.46
N LEU A 6 -7.78 10.70 -3.75
CA LEU A 6 -7.01 11.37 -4.79
C LEU A 6 -7.89 11.76 -5.97
N LEU A 7 -8.48 10.80 -6.69
CA LEU A 7 -9.07 11.06 -8.00
C LEU A 7 -10.31 11.97 -7.95
N ASN A 8 -11.10 11.90 -6.88
CA ASN A 8 -12.28 12.74 -6.70
C ASN A 8 -11.94 14.10 -6.05
N ARG A 9 -10.72 14.28 -5.52
CA ARG A 9 -10.30 15.50 -4.83
C ARG A 9 -9.45 16.42 -5.70
N GLU A 10 -8.71 15.84 -6.64
CA GLU A 10 -7.78 16.56 -7.48
C GLU A 10 -8.36 16.78 -8.88
N TRP A 11 -8.16 17.98 -9.42
CA TRP A 11 -8.39 18.25 -10.84
C TRP A 11 -7.06 18.17 -11.59
N PHE A 12 -6.96 17.27 -12.55
CA PHE A 12 -5.74 17.08 -13.33
C PHE A 12 -5.76 17.96 -14.58
N ARG A 13 -4.69 18.75 -14.77
CA ARG A 13 -4.47 19.58 -15.96
C ARG A 13 -3.93 18.76 -17.13
N SER A 14 -3.29 17.62 -16.86
CA SER A 14 -2.77 16.74 -17.90
C SER A 14 -2.68 15.28 -17.44
N ARG A 15 -2.59 14.35 -18.40
CA ARG A 15 -2.33 12.92 -18.13
C ARG A 15 -0.97 12.69 -17.47
N ALA A 16 0.02 13.54 -17.75
CA ALA A 16 1.35 13.43 -17.15
C ALA A 16 1.30 13.77 -15.66
N GLU A 17 0.63 14.87 -15.29
CA GLU A 17 0.39 15.25 -13.89
C GLU A 17 -0.37 14.16 -13.13
N ALA A 18 -1.43 13.62 -13.73
CA ALA A 18 -2.19 12.51 -13.13
C ALA A 18 -1.31 11.31 -12.82
N LYS A 19 -0.42 10.91 -13.74
CA LYS A 19 0.52 9.79 -13.50
C LYS A 19 1.43 10.07 -12.30
N VAL A 20 2.02 11.25 -12.22
CA VAL A 20 2.94 11.60 -11.12
C VAL A 20 2.21 11.57 -9.77
N LEU A 21 1.02 12.16 -9.70
CA LEU A 21 0.25 12.21 -8.45
C LEU A 21 -0.26 10.83 -8.02
N ILE A 22 -0.71 10.00 -8.96
CA ILE A 22 -1.13 8.62 -8.68
C ILE A 22 0.04 7.79 -8.16
N GLU A 23 1.21 7.90 -8.78
CA GLU A 23 2.41 7.16 -8.35
C GLU A 23 2.86 7.58 -6.95
N ARG A 24 2.89 8.89 -6.68
CA ARG A 24 3.17 9.42 -5.34
C ARG A 24 2.18 8.93 -4.30
N TRP A 25 0.89 8.95 -4.63
CA TRP A 25 -0.15 8.44 -3.75
C TRP A 25 0.02 6.94 -3.48
N ARG A 26 0.35 6.15 -4.52
CA ARG A 26 0.58 4.70 -4.38
C ARG A 26 1.74 4.40 -3.44
N GLN A 27 2.86 5.13 -3.58
CA GLN A 27 4.01 4.99 -2.68
C GLN A 27 3.62 5.31 -1.23
N PHE A 28 2.97 6.45 -1.00
CA PHE A 28 2.49 6.82 0.34
C PHE A 28 1.54 5.78 0.94
N TYR A 29 0.57 5.31 0.16
CA TYR A 29 -0.40 4.32 0.60
C TYR A 29 0.28 2.99 0.99
N ASN A 30 1.25 2.54 0.21
CA ASN A 30 1.93 1.28 0.44
C ASN A 30 2.98 1.34 1.55
N GLU A 31 3.66 2.48 1.72
CA GLU A 31 4.81 2.57 2.62
C GLU A 31 4.48 3.18 3.99
N GLN A 32 3.50 4.08 4.05
CA GLN A 32 3.30 4.92 5.23
C GLN A 32 1.91 4.76 5.85
N ARG A 33 0.90 4.39 5.06
CA ARG A 33 -0.48 4.41 5.55
C ARG A 33 -0.77 3.20 6.44
N PRO A 34 -1.24 3.40 7.69
CA PRO A 34 -1.60 2.28 8.56
C PRO A 34 -2.95 1.67 8.12
N HIS A 35 -3.00 0.34 8.07
CA HIS A 35 -4.22 -0.42 7.74
C HIS A 35 -4.64 -1.30 8.90
N SER A 36 -5.89 -1.20 9.33
CA SER A 36 -6.45 -2.04 10.40
C SER A 36 -6.35 -3.54 10.09
N ALA A 37 -6.57 -3.95 8.85
CA ALA A 37 -6.41 -5.34 8.40
C ALA A 37 -4.96 -5.87 8.55
N HIS A 38 -3.98 -4.98 8.68
CA HIS A 38 -2.57 -5.29 8.85
C HIS A 38 -2.08 -5.00 10.28
N GLY A 39 -2.97 -4.92 11.27
CA GLY A 39 -2.62 -4.54 12.63
C GLY A 39 -2.06 -3.12 12.72
N TYR A 40 -2.63 -2.19 11.95
CA TYR A 40 -2.19 -0.80 11.80
C TYR A 40 -0.79 -0.63 11.19
N LYS A 41 -0.29 -1.64 10.46
CA LYS A 41 0.96 -1.54 9.70
C LYS A 41 0.70 -1.15 8.24
N PRO A 42 1.68 -0.50 7.57
CA PRO A 42 1.62 -0.29 6.13
C PRO A 42 1.74 -1.62 5.34
N PRO A 43 1.17 -1.69 4.13
CA PRO A 43 1.21 -2.90 3.31
C PRO A 43 2.64 -3.36 2.98
N ALA A 44 3.59 -2.42 2.80
CA ALA A 44 4.99 -2.74 2.54
C ALA A 44 5.66 -3.49 3.71
N THR A 45 5.31 -3.15 4.95
CA THR A 45 5.81 -3.85 6.14
C THR A 45 5.30 -5.28 6.19
N VAL A 46 4.00 -5.48 5.94
CA VAL A 46 3.43 -6.84 5.88
C VAL A 46 4.10 -7.64 4.78
N ARG A 47 4.25 -7.08 3.57
CA ARG A 47 4.91 -7.75 2.45
C ARG A 47 6.35 -8.16 2.77
N ARG A 48 7.12 -7.31 3.44
CA ARG A 48 8.51 -7.63 3.83
C ARG A 48 8.57 -8.84 4.77
N ASN A 49 7.66 -8.91 5.72
CA ASN A 49 7.57 -10.04 6.66
C ASN A 49 7.22 -11.36 5.97
N TRP A 50 6.50 -11.36 4.85
CA TRP A 50 6.23 -12.56 4.05
C TRP A 50 7.43 -13.04 3.22
N SER A 51 8.38 -12.16 2.93
CA SER A 51 9.57 -12.47 2.12
C SER A 51 10.78 -12.93 2.93
N GLU A 52 10.68 -12.97 4.26
CA GLU A 52 11.70 -13.57 5.11
C GLU A 52 11.53 -15.11 5.11
N PRO A 53 12.55 -15.87 4.67
CA PRO A 53 12.43 -17.32 4.45
C PRO A 53 12.26 -18.16 5.72
N ASP A 54 12.35 -17.56 6.92
CA ASP A 54 12.46 -18.30 8.18
C ASP A 54 11.19 -18.35 9.03
N THR A 55 10.02 -17.96 8.49
CA THR A 55 8.74 -18.17 9.19
C THR A 55 7.90 -19.24 8.50
N ILE A 56 8.45 -20.45 8.36
CA ILE A 56 7.59 -21.65 8.33
C ILE A 56 7.08 -21.82 9.76
N HIS A 57 5.86 -21.37 10.03
CA HIS A 57 5.16 -21.72 11.27
C HIS A 57 4.96 -23.24 11.30
N PRO A 58 5.44 -23.98 12.31
CA PRO A 58 5.28 -25.44 12.40
C PRO A 58 3.82 -25.90 12.59
N GLY A 59 2.85 -24.99 12.62
CA GLY A 59 1.42 -25.29 12.71
C GLY A 59 0.68 -25.36 11.37
N LEU A 60 1.37 -25.28 10.23
CA LEU A 60 0.78 -25.37 8.88
C LEU A 60 1.12 -26.67 8.12
N THR A 61 1.83 -27.60 8.75
CA THR A 61 1.88 -29.00 8.29
C THR A 61 0.90 -29.82 9.12
N ALA A 62 -0.29 -30.02 8.58
CA ALA A 62 -1.23 -31.07 8.95
C ALA A 62 -1.39 -32.02 7.76
#